data_AF-A0A9P4Y6R5-F1
#
_entry.id   AF-A0A9P4Y6R5-F1
#
_cell.length_a   1.000
_cell.length_b   1.000
_cell.length_c   1.000
_cell.angle_alpha   90.00
_cell.angle_beta   90.00
_cell.angle_gamma   90.00
#
_symmetry.space_group_name_H-M   'P 1'
#
loop_
_entity.id
_entity.type
_entity.pdbx_description
1 polymer ?
#
loop_
_entity_poly.entity_id
_entity_poly.type
_entity_poly.pdbx_seq_one_letter_code
_entity_poly.pdbx_strand_id
1 'polypeptide(L)'
;DPSGRVYRIGADGRIDILLRNCPSPNGLVLDALQTSLFVAMTGDNSVWLGPLYPDGSVQRTGRFSTYFGVGGPDGMTTDSEGNIFVAHSTLGTVFVHQKDGTLMICITTGHIGYGTINLS
;
A
#
# COMPACT_ATOMS: atom_id res chain seq x y z
N ASP A 1 -3.49 -0.82 -16.97
CA ASP A 1 -4.96 -0.80 -17.07
C ASP A 1 -5.53 -0.44 -15.70
N PRO A 2 -6.17 0.72 -15.52
CA PRO A 2 -6.76 1.13 -14.25
C PRO A 2 -8.16 0.52 -14.08
N SER A 3 -8.30 -0.79 -14.21
CA SER A 3 -9.59 -1.49 -14.03
C SER A 3 -9.73 -2.16 -12.66
N GLY A 4 -8.64 -2.18 -11.88
CA GLY A 4 -8.59 -2.79 -10.55
C GLY A 4 -9.52 -2.13 -9.54
N ARG A 5 -9.85 -2.87 -8.49
CA ARG A 5 -10.77 -2.43 -7.43
C ARG A 5 -10.31 -2.99 -6.09
N VAL A 6 -10.61 -2.25 -5.02
CA VAL A 6 -10.46 -2.71 -3.64
C VAL A 6 -11.84 -2.91 -3.05
N TYR A 7 -12.05 -4.05 -2.42
CA TYR A 7 -13.31 -4.44 -1.82
C TYR A 7 -13.15 -4.63 -0.31
N ARG A 8 -14.23 -4.44 0.42
CA ARG A 8 -14.36 -4.82 1.82
C ARG A 8 -15.47 -5.85 1.96
N ILE A 9 -15.22 -6.88 2.74
CA ILE A 9 -16.23 -7.87 3.11
C ILE A 9 -16.62 -7.60 4.57
N GLY A 10 -17.88 -7.28 4.81
CA GLY A 10 -18.44 -7.10 6.14
C GLY A 10 -18.55 -8.43 6.88
N ALA A 11 -18.67 -8.36 8.21
CA ALA A 11 -18.87 -9.57 9.04
C ALA A 11 -20.18 -10.31 8.72
N ASP A 12 -21.14 -9.63 8.10
CA ASP A 12 -22.40 -10.14 7.56
C ASP A 12 -22.25 -10.75 6.15
N GLY A 13 -21.05 -10.76 5.58
CA GLY A 13 -20.78 -11.24 4.22
C GLY A 13 -21.09 -10.22 3.13
N ARG A 14 -21.54 -9.01 3.47
CA ARG A 14 -21.79 -7.95 2.48
C ARG A 14 -20.48 -7.50 1.84
N ILE A 15 -20.47 -7.34 0.53
CA ILE A 15 -19.31 -6.84 -0.23
C ILE A 15 -19.54 -5.40 -0.63
N ASP A 16 -18.69 -4.49 -0.16
CA ASP A 16 -18.65 -3.09 -0.56
C ASP A 16 -17.43 -2.82 -1.43
N ILE A 17 -17.58 -1.95 -2.42
CA ILE A 17 -16.45 -1.45 -3.23
C ILE A 17 -15.90 -0.21 -2.56
N LEU A 18 -14.65 -0.28 -2.10
CA LEU A 18 -13.96 0.84 -1.46
C LEU A 18 -13.30 1.76 -2.48
N LEU A 19 -12.58 1.18 -3.44
CA LEU A 19 -11.87 1.92 -4.49
C LEU A 19 -12.18 1.36 -5.86
N ARG A 20 -12.24 2.27 -6.84
CA ARG A 20 -12.39 1.97 -8.25
C ARG A 20 -11.24 2.55 -9.02
N ASN A 21 -11.00 1.98 -10.20
CA ASN A 21 -9.99 2.43 -11.14
C ASN A 21 -8.55 2.37 -10.58
N CYS A 22 -8.27 1.36 -9.77
CA CYS A 22 -6.98 1.14 -9.14
C CYS A 22 -5.99 0.59 -10.17
N PRO A 23 -4.86 1.25 -10.44
CA PRO A 23 -3.85 0.75 -11.37
C PRO A 23 -3.04 -0.40 -10.75
N SER A 24 -3.43 -1.63 -11.07
CA SER A 24 -2.83 -2.86 -10.55
C SER A 24 -2.67 -2.84 -9.02
N PRO A 25 -3.78 -2.84 -8.24
CA PRO A 25 -3.69 -2.89 -6.79
C PRO A 25 -3.05 -4.20 -6.36
N ASN A 26 -2.16 -4.15 -5.37
CA ASN A 26 -1.43 -5.32 -4.88
C ASN A 26 -1.58 -5.44 -3.36
N GLY A 27 -0.56 -5.07 -2.58
CA GLY A 27 -0.65 -5.03 -1.12
C GLY A 27 -1.56 -3.91 -0.60
N LEU A 28 -2.20 -4.16 0.53
CA LEU A 28 -2.91 -3.13 1.30
C LEU A 28 -2.66 -3.32 2.79
N VAL A 29 -2.72 -2.23 3.55
CA VAL A 29 -2.58 -2.26 5.00
C VAL A 29 -3.43 -1.14 5.62
N LEU A 30 -3.90 -1.36 6.84
CA LEU A 30 -4.56 -0.33 7.66
C LEU A 30 -3.54 0.26 8.64
N ASP A 31 -3.72 1.50 9.04
CA ASP A 31 -3.05 1.98 10.26
C ASP A 31 -3.55 1.24 11.51
N ALA A 32 -2.81 1.35 12.61
CA ALA A 32 -3.15 0.67 13.86
C ALA A 32 -4.52 1.07 14.42
N LEU A 33 -5.00 2.27 14.10
CA LEU A 33 -6.31 2.78 14.52
C LEU A 33 -7.45 2.42 13.54
N GLN A 34 -7.14 1.77 12.42
CA GLN A 34 -8.06 1.47 11.33
C GLN A 34 -8.81 2.71 10.80
N THR A 35 -8.14 3.86 10.83
CA THR A 35 -8.62 5.14 10.31
C THR A 35 -8.10 5.46 8.91
N SER A 36 -7.11 4.72 8.43
CA SER A 36 -6.48 4.94 7.14
C SER A 36 -6.23 3.63 6.41
N LEU A 37 -6.57 3.58 5.13
CA LEU A 37 -6.25 2.49 4.21
C LEU A 37 -5.11 2.90 3.28
N PHE A 38 -4.04 2.14 3.27
CA PHE A 38 -2.93 2.26 2.34
C PHE A 38 -3.01 1.14 1.30
N VAL A 39 -2.87 1.47 0.03
CA VAL A 39 -2.93 0.50 -1.07
C VAL A 39 -1.76 0.71 -2.02
N ALA A 40 -0.97 -0.34 -2.24
CA ALA A 40 0.07 -0.36 -3.24
C ALA A 40 -0.55 -0.43 -4.64
N MET A 41 -0.35 0.62 -5.42
CA MET A 41 -0.76 0.69 -6.81
C MET A 41 0.47 0.44 -7.67
N THR A 42 0.78 -0.83 -7.94
CA THR A 42 1.98 -1.22 -8.69
C THR A 42 2.01 -0.53 -10.07
N GLY A 43 0.85 -0.41 -10.72
CA GLY A 43 0.74 0.21 -12.04
C GLY A 43 0.82 1.74 -12.05
N ASP A 44 0.68 2.39 -10.89
CA ASP A 44 0.85 3.83 -10.70
C ASP A 44 2.21 4.19 -10.09
N ASN A 45 3.01 3.16 -9.76
CA ASN A 45 4.26 3.25 -9.04
C ASN A 45 4.16 4.10 -7.75
N SER A 46 3.09 3.89 -6.98
CA SER A 46 2.76 4.71 -5.81
C SER A 46 1.99 3.91 -4.75
N VAL A 47 2.05 4.37 -3.50
CA VAL A 47 1.08 3.97 -2.47
C VAL A 47 0.01 5.04 -2.42
N TRP A 48 -1.25 4.62 -2.47
CA TRP A 48 -2.39 5.49 -2.25
C TRP A 48 -2.82 5.43 -0.79
N LEU A 49 -3.19 6.58 -0.23
CA LEU A 49 -3.82 6.73 1.07
C LEU A 49 -5.29 7.11 0.89
N GLY A 50 -6.17 6.35 1.52
CA GLY A 50 -7.59 6.65 1.67
C GLY A 50 -7.97 6.70 3.15
N PRO A 51 -8.20 7.90 3.73
CA PRO A 51 -8.80 8.01 5.06
C PRO A 51 -10.16 7.30 5.09
N LEU A 52 -10.49 6.67 6.21
CA LEU A 52 -11.75 5.96 6.40
C LEU A 52 -12.73 6.80 7.21
N TYR A 53 -14.01 6.72 6.86
CA TYR A 53 -15.09 7.15 7.74
C TYR A 53 -15.33 6.10 8.85
N PRO A 54 -16.04 6.45 9.94
CA PRO A 54 -16.37 5.48 10.99
C PRO A 54 -17.18 4.27 10.52
N ASP A 55 -17.91 4.39 9.40
CA ASP A 55 -18.61 3.26 8.75
C ASP A 55 -17.68 2.42 7.85
N GLY A 56 -16.39 2.76 7.81
CA GLY A 56 -15.30 2.18 7.04
C GLY A 56 -15.35 2.39 5.53
N SER A 57 -16.20 3.31 5.04
CA SER A 57 -16.13 3.79 3.66
C SER A 57 -14.91 4.69 3.47
N VAL A 58 -14.35 4.71 2.25
CA VAL A 58 -13.13 5.48 1.94
C VAL A 58 -13.48 6.91 1.53
N GLN A 59 -12.79 7.88 2.13
CA GLN A 59 -12.81 9.29 1.75
C GLN A 59 -12.05 9.52 0.44
N ARG A 60 -11.83 10.79 0.07
CA ARG A 60 -11.00 11.13 -1.09
C ARG A 60 -9.59 10.55 -0.94
N THR A 61 -9.18 9.74 -1.90
CA THR A 61 -7.82 9.18 -1.95
C THR A 61 -6.82 10.14 -2.57
N GLY A 62 -5.55 9.98 -2.18
CA GLY A 62 -4.41 10.64 -2.79
C GLY A 62 -3.18 9.73 -2.78
N ARG A 63 -2.12 10.12 -3.50
CA ARG A 63 -0.83 9.44 -3.41
C ARG A 63 -0.16 9.82 -2.09
N PHE A 64 0.21 8.82 -1.32
CA PHE A 64 0.98 8.94 -0.09
C PHE A 64 2.48 9.03 -0.38
N SER A 65 2.95 8.15 -1.27
CA SER A 65 4.34 8.08 -1.71
C SER A 65 4.39 7.64 -3.18
N THR A 66 5.50 7.96 -3.85
CA THR A 66 5.75 7.59 -5.25
C THR A 66 7.16 7.05 -5.38
N TYR A 67 7.36 6.08 -6.27
CA TYR A 67 8.64 5.41 -6.48
C TYR A 67 9.08 5.49 -7.95
N PHE A 68 10.19 4.82 -8.24
CA PHE A 68 10.83 4.78 -9.55
C PHE A 68 11.14 3.34 -9.95
N GLY A 69 11.52 3.14 -11.21
CA GLY A 69 11.83 1.82 -11.75
C GLY A 69 10.67 1.22 -12.55
N VAL A 70 10.92 0.04 -13.12
CA VAL A 70 9.99 -0.64 -14.04
C VAL A 70 8.90 -1.44 -13.34
N GLY A 71 9.12 -1.81 -12.08
CA GLY A 71 8.09 -2.36 -11.20
C GLY A 71 7.39 -1.26 -10.40
N GLY A 72 6.73 -1.68 -9.33
CA GLY A 72 6.13 -0.78 -8.36
C GLY A 72 6.07 -1.36 -6.97
N PRO A 73 5.40 -0.65 -6.04
CA PRO A 73 5.14 -1.16 -4.70
C PRO A 73 4.31 -2.43 -4.79
N ASP A 74 4.60 -3.37 -3.91
CA ASP A 74 4.05 -4.72 -3.88
C ASP A 74 3.45 -4.97 -2.49
N GLY A 75 4.13 -5.77 -1.65
CA GLY A 75 3.75 -5.99 -0.26
C GLY A 75 4.00 -4.77 0.63
N MET A 76 3.14 -4.59 1.64
CA MET A 76 3.28 -3.53 2.64
C MET A 76 2.94 -4.04 4.04
N THR A 77 3.56 -3.45 5.05
CA THR A 77 3.19 -3.65 6.45
C THR A 77 3.43 -2.37 7.26
N THR A 78 2.95 -2.34 8.50
CA THR A 78 3.15 -1.22 9.43
C THR A 78 3.79 -1.68 10.73
N ASP A 79 4.57 -0.80 11.37
CA ASP A 79 5.01 -1.02 12.75
C ASP A 79 4.10 -0.33 13.78
N SER A 80 4.42 -0.50 15.07
CA SER A 80 3.69 0.12 16.19
C SER A 80 3.81 1.64 16.26
N GLU A 81 4.79 2.24 15.57
CA GLU A 81 4.96 3.70 15.48
C GLU A 81 4.15 4.30 14.32
N GLY A 82 3.55 3.45 13.47
CA GLY A 82 2.80 3.85 12.29
C GLY A 82 3.68 4.11 11.08
N ASN A 83 4.92 3.64 11.08
CA ASN A 83 5.75 3.67 9.88
C ASN A 83 5.24 2.62 8.89
N ILE A 84 5.27 2.94 7.60
CA ILE A 84 4.82 2.09 6.50
C ILE A 84 6.04 1.53 5.78
N PHE A 85 6.16 0.21 5.76
CA PHE A 85 7.19 -0.54 5.05
C PHE A 85 6.62 -0.97 3.71
N VAL A 86 7.32 -0.64 2.62
CA VAL A 86 6.86 -0.89 1.26
C VAL A 86 7.92 -1.65 0.49
N ALA A 87 7.63 -2.91 0.18
CA ALA A 87 8.48 -3.72 -0.68
C ALA A 87 8.30 -3.30 -2.13
N HIS A 88 9.42 -3.11 -2.83
CA HIS A 88 9.40 -2.78 -4.25
C HIS A 88 9.83 -3.98 -5.09
N SER A 89 8.90 -4.49 -5.90
CA SER A 89 9.00 -5.74 -6.68
C SER A 89 10.30 -5.92 -7.48
N THR A 90 10.83 -4.84 -8.08
CA THR A 90 12.00 -4.93 -8.97
C THR A 90 13.28 -4.29 -8.45
N LEU A 91 13.22 -3.53 -7.35
CA LEU A 91 14.40 -2.80 -6.86
C LEU A 91 15.19 -3.59 -5.82
N GLY A 92 14.63 -4.67 -5.26
CA GLY A 92 15.24 -5.36 -4.12
C GLY A 92 15.36 -4.43 -2.92
N THR A 93 14.40 -3.51 -2.78
CA THR A 93 14.40 -2.45 -1.77
C THR A 93 13.08 -2.47 -1.01
N VAL A 94 13.17 -2.30 0.31
CA VAL A 94 12.05 -1.92 1.16
C VAL A 94 12.22 -0.45 1.53
N PHE A 95 11.23 0.37 1.18
CA PHE A 95 11.15 1.77 1.56
C PHE A 95 10.38 1.89 2.88
N VAL A 96 10.89 2.66 3.82
CA VAL A 96 10.23 2.91 5.11
C VAL A 96 9.83 4.37 5.16
N HIS A 97 8.52 4.60 5.26
CA HIS A 97 7.92 5.93 5.36
C HIS A 97 7.38 6.17 6.76
N GLN A 98 7.53 7.37 7.30
CA GLN A 98 6.76 7.80 8.47
C GLN A 98 5.29 7.92 8.11
N LYS A 99 4.42 7.96 9.13
CA LYS A 99 2.98 8.16 8.98
C LYS A 99 2.58 9.40 8.17
N ASP A 100 3.45 10.39 8.06
CA ASP A 100 3.22 11.62 7.29
C ASP A 100 3.66 11.53 5.82
N GLY A 101 4.23 10.39 5.41
CA GLY A 101 4.72 10.14 4.05
C GLY A 101 6.23 10.36 3.89
N THR A 102 6.90 10.96 4.88
CA THR A 102 8.34 11.23 4.83
C THR A 102 9.12 9.92 4.70
N LEU A 103 9.96 9.81 3.66
CA LEU A 103 10.86 8.68 3.50
C LEU A 103 11.96 8.74 4.58
N MET A 104 12.04 7.73 5.44
CA MET A 104 13.07 7.62 6.46
C MET A 104 14.32 6.91 5.94
N ILE A 105 14.11 5.73 5.37
CA ILE A 105 15.21 4.83 4.99
C ILE A 105 14.80 3.90 3.85
N CYS A 106 15.80 3.53 3.06
CA CYS A 106 15.71 2.48 2.06
C CYS A 106 16.59 1.31 2.51
N ILE A 107 15.99 0.14 2.69
CA ILE A 107 16.69 -1.10 3.03
C ILE A 107 16.87 -1.88 1.74
N THR A 108 18.10 -1.96 1.23
CA THR A 108 18.43 -2.71 0.02
C THR A 108 18.95 -4.08 0.40
N THR A 109 18.39 -5.14 -0.18
CA THR A 109 18.93 -6.48 -0.05
C THR A 109 20.21 -6.58 -0.88
N GLY A 110 21.35 -6.35 -0.25
CA GLY A 110 22.65 -6.66 -0.84
C GLY A 110 22.84 -8.17 -0.88
N HIS A 111 22.93 -8.73 -2.10
CA HIS A 111 23.21 -10.13 -2.47
C HIS A 111 22.01 -11.02 -2.83
N ILE A 112 21.80 -11.16 -4.15
CA ILE A 112 21.31 -12.32 -4.94
C ILE A 112 20.04 -13.03 -4.42
N GLY A 113 18.90 -12.76 -5.05
CA GLY A 113 17.70 -13.62 -5.01
C GLY A 113 16.41 -12.87 -5.36
N TYR A 114 15.74 -13.32 -6.43
CA TYR A 114 14.54 -12.74 -7.04
C TYR A 114 13.40 -12.39 -6.06
N GLY A 115 12.91 -11.15 -6.16
CA GLY A 115 11.55 -10.72 -5.77
C GLY A 115 11.21 -10.83 -4.27
N THR A 116 11.10 -9.70 -3.59
CA THR A 116 10.44 -9.63 -2.28
C THR A 116 8.92 -9.74 -2.47
N ILE A 117 8.42 -10.98 -2.44
CA ILE A 117 6.98 -11.28 -2.34
C ILE A 117 6.54 -11.25 -0.86
N ASN A 118 5.65 -10.32 -0.54
CA ASN A 118 4.84 -10.22 0.69
C ASN A 118 5.56 -10.35 2.04
N LEU A 119 5.68 -9.24 2.77
CA LEU A 119 5.95 -9.24 4.21
C LEU A 119 4.64 -9.47 4.96
N SER A 120 4.53 -10.57 5.72
CA SER A 120 3.40 -10.90 6.61
C SER A 120 3.68 -10.50 8.05
#